data_AF-L8GJF3-F1
#
_entry.id   AF-L8GJF3-F1
#
_cell.length_a   1.000
_cell.length_b   1.000
_cell.length_c   1.000
_cell.angle_alpha   90.00
_cell.angle_beta   90.00
_cell.angle_gamma   90.00
#
_symmetry.space_group_name_H-M   'P 1'
#
loop_
_entity.id
_entity.type
_entity.pdbx_description
1 polymer ?
#
loop_
_entity_poly.entity_id
_entity_poly.type
_entity_poly.pdbx_seq_one_letter_code
_entity_poly.pdbx_strand_id
1 'polypeptide(L)'
;MQRVSMYNCYGNVTFLSANLTEEQDPYPSETRNNGVIADLFFKIFEMDVFRKNYDYFFLMESDVVPIRPYWLDNMYEHAEFAMEDFWIKGSLYRGPNTPKEYCMGIYWGCGDHFNGNSMYRLGDPVFDSFLRFARDTRVDPGKEIGINHDAQIVRVLRDPAVWRFYQRYAQKFVYTEFVQHRPPLIIDDLRRTFNNTFIVHQATNEPEEPQEGEMDEIYLDRANIILKPA
;
A
#
# COMPACT_ATOMS: atom_id res chain seq x y z
N MET A 1 -13.92 -13.87 28.55
CA MET A 1 -12.89 -13.37 27.61
C MET A 1 -12.07 -12.32 28.33
N GLN A 2 -10.77 -12.55 28.49
CA GLN A 2 -9.86 -11.57 29.06
C GLN A 2 -9.66 -10.46 28.00
N ARG A 3 -9.90 -9.19 28.36
CA ARG A 3 -9.62 -8.08 27.45
C ARG A 3 -8.11 -8.04 27.23
N VAL A 4 -7.67 -8.40 26.03
CA VAL A 4 -6.29 -8.20 25.60
C VAL A 4 -6.11 -6.70 25.38
N SER A 5 -5.21 -6.07 26.14
CA SER A 5 -4.84 -4.68 25.90
C SER A 5 -3.75 -4.63 24.82
N MET A 6 -3.68 -3.55 24.05
CA MET A 6 -2.62 -3.38 23.04
C MET A 6 -1.22 -3.48 23.68
N TYR A 7 -1.07 -2.99 24.91
CA TYR A 7 0.16 -3.08 25.71
C TYR A 7 0.54 -4.51 26.13
N ASN A 8 -0.39 -5.48 26.01
CA ASN A 8 -0.07 -6.89 26.24
C ASN A 8 0.55 -7.54 25.01
N CYS A 9 0.39 -6.94 23.82
CA CYS A 9 0.87 -7.47 22.54
C CYS A 9 2.13 -6.74 22.04
N TYR A 10 2.27 -5.45 22.33
CA TYR A 10 3.37 -4.63 21.85
C TYR A 10 4.25 -4.17 23.02
N GLY A 11 5.56 -4.38 22.90
CA GLY A 11 6.53 -3.96 23.92
C GLY A 11 6.70 -2.44 24.03
N ASN A 12 6.46 -1.70 22.94
CA ASN A 12 6.49 -0.24 22.92
C ASN A 12 5.43 0.29 21.96
N VAL A 13 4.67 1.28 22.41
CA VAL A 13 3.58 1.90 21.65
C VAL A 13 3.79 3.41 21.71
N THR A 14 4.02 4.02 20.55
CA THR A 14 4.20 5.46 20.42
C THR A 14 3.09 6.04 19.56
N PHE A 15 2.43 7.07 20.06
CA PHE A 15 1.50 7.86 19.26
C PHE A 15 2.25 9.01 18.62
N LEU A 16 2.16 9.09 17.30
CA LEU A 16 2.75 10.17 16.52
C LEU A 16 1.65 10.91 15.78
N SER A 17 1.78 12.23 15.75
CA SER A 17 0.93 13.09 14.93
C SER A 17 1.80 13.72 13.85
N ALA A 18 1.23 13.85 12.65
CA ALA A 18 1.83 14.66 11.59
C ALA A 18 1.88 16.15 11.97
N ASN A 19 1.13 16.59 12.99
CA ASN A 19 1.04 17.99 13.45
C ASN A 19 0.72 18.94 12.28
N LEU A 20 -0.27 18.54 11.48
CA LEU A 20 -0.76 19.32 10.35
C LEU A 20 -1.56 20.52 10.88
N THR A 21 -1.48 21.64 10.17
CA THR A 21 -2.32 22.81 10.44
C THR A 21 -3.76 22.54 10.02
N GLU A 22 -4.72 23.34 10.49
CA GLU A 22 -6.13 23.26 10.05
C GLU A 22 -6.27 23.46 8.53
N GLU A 23 -5.36 24.21 7.90
CA GLU A 23 -5.32 24.38 6.44
C GLU A 23 -4.86 23.10 5.71
N GLN A 24 -3.98 22.33 6.35
CA GLN A 24 -3.44 21.06 5.81
C GLN A 24 -4.37 19.87 6.07
N ASP A 25 -5.15 19.91 7.16
CA ASP A 25 -6.15 18.93 7.52
C ASP A 25 -7.51 19.61 7.79
N PRO A 26 -8.20 20.09 6.74
CA PRO A 26 -9.47 20.79 6.90
C PRO A 26 -10.56 19.83 7.40
N TYR A 27 -10.98 20.04 8.65
CA TYR A 27 -12.13 19.36 9.27
C TYR A 27 -13.35 20.31 9.31
N PRO A 28 -14.58 19.82 9.05
CA PRO A 28 -14.97 18.50 8.59
C PRO A 28 -14.98 18.45 7.06
N SER A 29 -13.97 17.85 6.43
CA SER A 29 -14.13 17.45 5.04
C SER A 29 -15.03 16.21 5.03
N GLU A 30 -16.17 16.29 4.32
CA GLU A 30 -17.07 15.16 4.08
C GLU A 30 -16.41 14.05 3.23
N THR A 31 -15.15 14.25 2.82
CA THR A 31 -14.39 13.37 1.94
C THR A 31 -13.03 13.04 2.56
N ARG A 32 -12.57 11.80 2.36
CA ARG A 32 -11.25 11.31 2.80
C ARG A 32 -10.14 12.18 2.21
N ASN A 33 -9.40 12.91 3.05
CA ASN A 33 -8.23 13.67 2.60
C ASN A 33 -6.99 12.77 2.51
N ASN A 34 -6.84 12.13 1.35
CA ASN A 34 -5.69 11.31 0.98
C ASN A 34 -4.34 12.06 1.03
N GLY A 35 -4.36 13.39 0.91
CA GLY A 35 -3.17 14.23 1.03
C GLY A 35 -2.54 14.18 2.43
N VAL A 36 -3.37 14.21 3.47
CA VAL A 36 -2.96 14.16 4.89
C VAL A 36 -2.23 12.86 5.23
N ILE A 37 -2.75 11.73 4.77
CA ILE A 37 -2.15 10.40 4.97
C ILE A 37 -0.75 10.36 4.33
N ALA A 38 -0.64 10.88 3.11
CA ALA A 38 0.61 10.95 2.39
C ALA A 38 1.63 11.91 3.05
N ASP A 39 1.19 13.03 3.65
CA ASP A 39 2.08 13.92 4.40
C ASP A 39 2.65 13.26 5.66
N LEU A 40 1.83 12.52 6.40
CA LEU A 40 2.30 11.71 7.52
C LEU A 40 3.35 10.68 7.05
N PHE A 41 3.07 9.98 5.95
CA PHE A 41 4.00 9.02 5.36
C PHE A 41 5.37 9.65 5.08
N PHE A 42 5.42 10.75 4.31
CA PHE A 42 6.70 11.38 3.97
C PHE A 42 7.44 11.91 5.21
N LYS A 43 6.72 12.41 6.21
CA LYS A 43 7.31 12.90 7.46
C LYS A 43 8.00 11.80 8.27
N ILE A 44 7.48 10.57 8.27
CA ILE A 44 8.13 9.41 8.93
C ILE A 44 9.58 9.23 8.41
N PHE A 45 9.82 9.43 7.12
CA PHE A 45 11.15 9.34 6.50
C PHE A 45 12.08 10.52 6.81
N GLU A 46 11.59 11.56 7.49
CA GLU A 46 12.40 12.66 7.97
C GLU A 46 12.73 12.52 9.46
N MET A 47 12.06 11.60 10.16
CA MET A 47 12.23 11.40 11.59
C MET A 47 13.46 10.55 11.90
N ASP A 48 14.48 11.18 12.49
CA ASP A 48 15.74 10.53 12.89
C ASP A 48 15.53 9.30 13.80
N VAL A 49 14.52 9.32 14.68
CA VAL A 49 14.21 8.19 15.56
C VAL A 49 13.88 6.92 14.78
N PHE A 50 13.30 7.03 13.59
CA PHE A 50 13.02 5.87 12.75
C PHE A 50 14.20 5.52 11.87
N ARG A 51 14.73 6.50 11.14
CA ARG A 51 15.82 6.31 10.17
C ARG A 51 17.10 5.72 10.78
N LYS A 52 17.38 6.02 12.05
CA LYS A 52 18.61 5.59 12.73
C LYS A 52 18.48 4.28 13.49
N ASN A 53 17.26 3.84 13.80
CA ASN A 53 17.03 2.70 14.70
C ASN A 53 16.31 1.52 14.04
N TYR A 54 15.75 1.70 12.83
CA TYR A 54 15.01 0.66 12.14
C TYR A 54 15.43 0.59 10.68
N ASP A 55 15.47 -0.63 10.15
CA ASP A 55 15.81 -0.88 8.76
C ASP A 55 14.59 -0.76 7.84
N TYR A 56 13.44 -1.24 8.30
CA TYR A 56 12.19 -1.19 7.58
C TYR A 56 11.07 -0.79 8.53
N PHE A 57 10.00 -0.23 7.97
CA PHE A 57 8.71 -0.19 8.63
C PHE A 57 7.62 -0.70 7.69
N PHE A 58 6.56 -1.27 8.28
CA PHE A 58 5.35 -1.62 7.56
C PHE A 58 4.28 -0.59 7.89
N LEU A 59 3.72 0.08 6.86
CA LEU A 59 2.54 0.91 7.03
C LEU A 59 1.32 0.00 7.00
N MET A 60 0.45 0.11 8.00
CA MET A 60 -0.79 -0.68 8.11
C MET A 60 -1.94 0.24 8.44
N GLU A 61 -2.88 0.38 7.51
CA GLU A 61 -4.16 1.07 7.72
C GLU A 61 -5.04 0.26 8.67
N SER A 62 -6.01 0.93 9.32
CA SER A 62 -6.83 0.32 10.38
C SER A 62 -7.83 -0.72 9.87
N ASP A 63 -8.11 -0.74 8.57
CA ASP A 63 -9.00 -1.68 7.87
C ASP A 63 -8.22 -2.84 7.21
N VAL A 64 -6.97 -3.05 7.63
CA VAL A 64 -6.16 -4.20 7.24
C VAL A 64 -6.29 -5.32 8.25
N VAL A 65 -6.53 -6.54 7.77
CA VAL A 65 -6.71 -7.71 8.61
C VAL A 65 -5.69 -8.81 8.31
N PRO A 66 -5.05 -9.39 9.34
CA PRO A 66 -4.27 -10.61 9.17
C PRO A 66 -5.22 -11.80 8.99
N ILE A 67 -5.04 -12.54 7.90
CA ILE A 67 -5.88 -13.70 7.56
C ILE A 67 -5.20 -15.03 7.88
N ARG A 68 -3.93 -15.05 8.30
CA ARG A 68 -3.18 -16.28 8.64
C ARG A 68 -2.43 -16.16 9.96
N PRO A 69 -2.21 -17.29 10.67
CA PRO A 69 -1.30 -17.31 11.81
C PRO A 69 0.13 -16.98 11.37
N TYR A 70 0.97 -16.55 12.31
CA TYR A 70 2.37 -16.22 12.07
C TYR A 70 2.60 -15.14 11.00
N TRP A 71 1.63 -14.24 10.81
CA TRP A 71 1.74 -13.15 9.83
C TRP A 71 2.86 -12.17 10.17
N LEU A 72 3.13 -11.93 11.46
CA LEU A 72 4.26 -11.10 11.92
C LEU A 72 5.60 -11.79 11.64
N ASP A 73 5.71 -13.09 11.88
CA ASP A 73 6.92 -13.86 11.58
C ASP A 73 7.18 -13.85 10.07
N ASN A 74 6.15 -14.07 9.24
CA ASN A 74 6.26 -13.94 7.79
C ASN A 74 6.64 -12.52 7.35
N MET A 75 6.10 -11.49 8.01
CA MET A 75 6.49 -10.10 7.75
C MET A 75 7.98 -9.89 8.00
N TYR A 76 8.48 -10.37 9.14
CA TYR A 76 9.89 -10.32 9.51
C TYR A 76 10.77 -11.07 8.50
N GLU A 77 10.35 -12.25 8.07
CA GLU A 77 11.05 -13.01 7.02
C GLU A 77 11.14 -12.24 5.70
N HIS A 78 10.05 -11.57 5.29
CA HIS A 78 10.05 -10.73 4.09
C HIS A 78 10.94 -9.49 4.18
N ALA A 79 11.23 -9.00 5.39
CA ALA A 79 12.09 -7.86 5.64
C ALA A 79 13.58 -8.26 5.78
N GLU A 80 13.88 -9.29 6.58
CA GLU A 80 15.25 -9.67 6.96
C GLU A 80 15.86 -10.77 6.08
N PHE A 81 15.06 -11.77 5.71
CA PHE A 81 15.56 -12.97 5.02
C PHE A 81 15.20 -13.02 3.54
N ALA A 82 14.51 -12.00 3.03
CA ALA A 82 14.33 -11.86 1.60
C ALA A 82 15.70 -11.78 0.94
N MET A 83 15.95 -12.63 -0.06
CA MET A 83 17.18 -12.56 -0.87
C MET A 83 17.30 -11.26 -1.68
N GLU A 84 16.21 -10.48 -1.71
CA GLU A 84 16.06 -9.27 -2.48
C GLU A 84 16.23 -8.06 -1.56
N ASP A 85 17.19 -7.19 -1.86
CA ASP A 85 17.31 -5.88 -1.21
C ASP A 85 16.34 -4.91 -1.90
N PHE A 86 15.36 -4.39 -1.16
CA PHE A 86 14.24 -3.60 -1.68
C PHE A 86 14.08 -2.26 -0.94
N TRP A 87 13.45 -1.30 -1.62
CA TRP A 87 13.01 -0.04 -1.02
C TRP A 87 11.53 -0.03 -0.69
N ILE A 88 10.71 -0.63 -1.56
CA ILE A 88 9.27 -0.82 -1.33
C ILE A 88 8.95 -2.27 -1.64
N LYS A 89 8.23 -2.91 -0.72
CA LYS A 89 7.65 -4.24 -0.93
C LYS A 89 6.16 -4.18 -0.61
N GLY A 90 5.35 -4.22 -1.65
CA GLY A 90 3.91 -4.00 -1.59
C GLY A 90 3.11 -4.94 -2.47
N SER A 91 1.82 -4.70 -2.58
CA SER A 91 0.92 -5.50 -3.40
C SER A 91 0.55 -4.80 -4.70
N LEU A 92 0.40 -5.55 -5.79
CA LEU A 92 -0.32 -5.06 -6.96
C LEU A 92 -1.81 -4.94 -6.65
N TYR A 93 -2.49 -3.96 -7.26
CA TYR A 93 -3.94 -3.91 -7.26
C TYR A 93 -4.51 -5.14 -7.98
N ARG A 94 -5.43 -5.85 -7.33
CA ARG A 94 -6.10 -7.06 -7.84
C ARG A 94 -7.62 -6.91 -7.94
N GLY A 95 -8.10 -5.67 -8.05
CA GLY A 95 -9.53 -5.39 -8.24
C GLY A 95 -10.01 -5.56 -9.68
N PRO A 96 -11.26 -5.19 -9.97
CA PRO A 96 -11.90 -5.41 -11.27
C PRO A 96 -11.16 -4.76 -12.44
N ASN A 97 -11.36 -5.34 -13.63
CA ASN A 97 -10.78 -4.88 -14.90
C ASN A 97 -11.36 -3.54 -15.39
N THR A 98 -12.32 -2.98 -14.66
CA THR A 98 -13.02 -1.72 -14.90
C THR A 98 -12.66 -0.67 -13.82
N PRO A 99 -11.39 -0.25 -13.71
CA PRO A 99 -10.89 0.60 -12.63
C PRO A 99 -11.46 2.02 -12.60
N LYS A 100 -12.35 2.41 -13.53
CA LYS A 100 -12.75 3.81 -13.71
C LYS A 100 -13.41 4.40 -12.46
N GLU A 101 -14.19 3.59 -11.74
CA GLU A 101 -14.88 3.98 -10.50
C GLU A 101 -13.95 3.88 -9.29
N TYR A 102 -13.09 2.85 -9.22
CA TYR A 102 -12.18 2.63 -8.09
C TYR A 102 -10.93 3.53 -8.11
N CYS A 103 -10.52 3.98 -9.30
CA CYS A 103 -9.26 4.68 -9.55
C CYS A 103 -9.47 6.14 -9.97
N MET A 104 -10.65 6.70 -9.68
CA MET A 104 -10.98 8.11 -9.93
C MET A 104 -10.71 8.53 -11.40
N GLY A 105 -10.98 7.64 -12.36
CA GLY A 105 -10.74 7.89 -13.78
C GLY A 105 -9.28 7.87 -14.25
N ILE A 106 -8.31 7.57 -13.38
CA ILE A 106 -6.89 7.46 -13.72
C ILE A 106 -6.53 5.98 -13.87
N TYR A 107 -6.63 5.48 -15.10
CA TYR A 107 -6.27 4.09 -15.44
C TYR A 107 -4.78 3.82 -15.21
N TRP A 108 -3.93 4.80 -15.51
CA TRP A 108 -2.47 4.69 -15.44
C TRP A 108 -1.96 5.08 -14.04
N GLY A 109 -1.58 4.07 -13.24
CA GLY A 109 -1.07 4.26 -11.88
C GLY A 109 -1.87 3.49 -10.84
N CYS A 110 -3.14 3.17 -11.13
CA CYS A 110 -3.97 2.38 -10.23
C CYS A 110 -3.68 0.86 -10.30
N GLY A 111 -3.28 0.33 -11.46
CA GLY A 111 -2.81 -1.07 -11.53
C GLY A 111 -1.44 -1.28 -10.88
N ASP A 112 -0.64 -0.22 -10.82
CA ASP A 112 0.79 -0.28 -10.50
C ASP A 112 1.13 0.27 -9.11
N HIS A 113 0.21 0.96 -8.42
CA HIS A 113 0.52 1.40 -7.06
C HIS A 113 0.68 0.21 -6.13
N PHE A 114 1.62 0.35 -5.21
CA PHE A 114 2.06 -0.73 -4.32
C PHE A 114 1.07 -1.03 -3.18
N ASN A 115 -0.06 -0.32 -3.11
CA ASN A 115 -0.87 -0.13 -1.91
C ASN A 115 -0.08 0.57 -0.79
N GLY A 116 -0.70 1.51 -0.08
CA GLY A 116 -0.12 2.14 1.09
C GLY A 116 0.29 1.12 2.17
N ASN A 117 -0.37 -0.03 2.21
CA ASN A 117 -0.10 -1.14 3.12
C ASN A 117 1.12 -1.97 2.71
N SER A 118 2.30 -1.36 2.78
CA SER A 118 3.56 -1.88 2.27
C SER A 118 4.71 -1.78 3.27
N MET A 119 5.78 -2.54 3.02
CA MET A 119 7.05 -2.38 3.71
C MET A 119 7.91 -1.35 2.99
N TYR A 120 8.59 -0.50 3.76
CA TYR A 120 9.44 0.55 3.23
C TYR A 120 10.81 0.57 3.92
N ARG A 121 11.88 0.69 3.13
CA ARG A 121 13.26 0.84 3.62
C ARG A 121 13.46 2.21 4.27
N LEU A 122 14.05 2.24 5.44
CA LEU A 122 14.44 3.46 6.14
C LEU A 122 15.95 3.70 6.05
N GLY A 123 16.34 4.97 5.98
CA GLY A 123 17.74 5.39 6.12
C GLY A 123 18.62 5.18 4.89
N ASP A 124 18.08 4.68 3.76
CA ASP A 124 18.82 4.62 2.49
C ASP A 124 18.90 6.02 1.87
N PRO A 125 20.10 6.62 1.67
CA PRO A 125 20.21 8.00 1.20
C PRO A 125 19.65 8.24 -0.21
N VAL A 126 19.70 7.22 -1.08
CA VAL A 126 19.20 7.32 -2.45
C VAL A 126 17.68 7.26 -2.43
N PHE A 127 17.11 6.32 -1.67
CA PHE A 127 15.66 6.21 -1.53
C PHE A 127 15.06 7.43 -0.85
N ASP A 128 15.67 7.90 0.24
CA ASP A 128 15.25 9.11 0.96
C ASP A 128 15.24 10.33 0.03
N SER A 129 16.21 10.46 -0.86
CA SER A 129 16.29 11.55 -1.83
C SER A 129 15.22 11.44 -2.91
N PHE A 130 14.93 10.22 -3.37
CA PHE A 130 13.83 9.94 -4.28
C PHE A 130 12.47 10.27 -3.64
N LEU A 131 12.23 9.89 -2.38
CA LEU A 131 10.98 10.19 -1.70
C LEU A 131 10.76 11.68 -1.48
N ARG A 132 11.82 12.44 -1.14
CA ARG A 132 11.76 13.92 -1.11
C ARG A 132 11.36 14.50 -2.47
N PHE A 133 12.00 14.02 -3.55
CA PHE A 133 11.63 14.44 -4.90
C PHE A 133 10.17 14.11 -5.23
N ALA A 134 9.70 12.90 -4.86
CA ALA A 134 8.32 12.49 -5.09
C ALA A 134 7.31 13.33 -4.31
N ARG A 135 7.63 13.69 -3.06
CA ARG A 135 6.83 14.63 -2.25
C ARG A 135 6.81 16.02 -2.86
N ASP A 136 7.96 16.57 -3.22
CA ASP A 136 8.08 17.96 -3.68
C ASP A 136 7.43 18.17 -5.06
N THR A 137 7.30 17.08 -5.84
CA THR A 137 6.57 17.05 -7.12
C THR A 137 5.11 16.62 -6.99
N ARG A 138 4.62 16.43 -5.76
CA ARG A 138 3.21 16.15 -5.45
C ARG A 138 2.41 17.47 -5.55
N VAL A 139 2.33 18.01 -6.77
CA VAL A 139 1.47 19.14 -7.11
C VAL A 139 0.66 18.73 -8.33
N ASP A 140 -0.67 18.68 -8.19
CA ASP A 140 -1.56 18.68 -9.35
C ASP A 140 -2.04 20.12 -9.57
N PRO A 141 -1.60 20.81 -10.64
CA PRO A 141 -2.14 22.12 -10.98
C PRO A 141 -3.63 21.97 -11.29
N GLY A 142 -4.49 22.31 -10.33
CA GLY A 142 -5.95 22.39 -10.51
C GLY A 142 -6.78 21.21 -9.99
N LYS A 143 -6.23 20.30 -9.17
CA LYS A 143 -7.05 19.31 -8.43
C LYS A 143 -6.81 19.42 -6.93
N GLU A 144 -7.87 19.73 -6.19
CA GLU A 144 -7.91 19.90 -4.72
C GLU A 144 -7.71 18.58 -3.94
N ILE A 145 -7.49 17.44 -4.60
CA ILE A 145 -7.39 16.13 -3.94
C ILE A 145 -5.94 15.66 -4.00
N GLY A 146 -5.30 15.60 -2.83
CA GLY A 146 -3.96 15.07 -2.67
C GLY A 146 -3.86 13.61 -3.16
N ILE A 147 -2.87 13.34 -4.00
CA ILE A 147 -2.55 11.98 -4.46
C ILE A 147 -1.97 11.19 -3.28
N ASN A 148 -2.45 9.96 -3.07
CA ASN A 148 -1.86 9.00 -2.10
C ASN A 148 -0.36 8.82 -2.35
N HIS A 149 0.42 8.56 -1.31
CA HIS A 149 1.89 8.53 -1.39
C HIS A 149 2.40 7.46 -2.36
N ASP A 150 1.79 6.28 -2.38
CA ASP A 150 2.15 5.16 -3.25
C ASP A 150 1.83 5.45 -4.73
N ALA A 151 0.67 6.04 -5.02
CA ALA A 151 0.31 6.49 -6.35
C ALA A 151 1.24 7.61 -6.85
N GLN A 152 1.65 8.53 -5.98
CA GLN A 152 2.63 9.57 -6.31
C GLN A 152 4.00 8.97 -6.63
N ILE A 153 4.46 7.97 -5.86
CA ILE A 153 5.72 7.26 -6.14
C ILE A 153 5.68 6.64 -7.54
N VAL A 154 4.60 5.94 -7.89
CA VAL A 154 4.46 5.34 -9.24
C VAL A 154 4.40 6.38 -10.35
N ARG A 155 3.65 7.47 -10.14
CA ARG A 155 3.60 8.58 -11.09
C ARG A 155 5.00 9.09 -11.39
N VAL A 156 5.80 9.31 -10.35
CA VAL A 156 7.18 9.78 -10.50
C VAL A 156 8.02 8.73 -11.23
N LEU A 157 7.96 7.45 -10.87
CA LEU A 157 8.72 6.39 -11.54
C LEU A 157 8.42 6.27 -13.03
N ARG A 158 7.21 6.66 -13.45
CA ARG A 158 6.78 6.67 -14.86
C ARG A 158 7.14 7.95 -15.61
N ASP A 159 7.63 8.98 -14.93
CA ASP A 159 8.07 10.21 -15.60
C ASP A 159 9.35 9.94 -16.42
N PRO A 160 9.36 10.23 -17.74
CA PRO A 160 10.56 10.09 -18.55
C PRO A 160 11.79 10.83 -17.99
N ALA A 161 11.58 11.92 -17.25
CA ALA A 161 12.65 12.67 -16.60
C ALA A 161 13.44 11.85 -15.57
N VAL A 162 12.83 10.83 -14.95
CA VAL A 162 13.51 9.94 -14.00
C VAL A 162 13.91 8.59 -14.60
N TRP A 163 13.82 8.42 -15.92
CA TRP A 163 14.09 7.14 -16.59
C TRP A 163 15.42 6.49 -16.18
N ARG A 164 16.50 7.27 -16.06
CA ARG A 164 17.81 6.76 -15.63
C ARG A 164 17.81 6.24 -14.19
N PHE A 165 17.05 6.87 -13.31
CA PHE A 165 16.85 6.40 -11.95
C PHE A 165 16.09 5.08 -11.97
N TYR A 166 14.95 5.04 -12.68
CA TYR A 166 14.13 3.84 -12.78
C TYR A 166 14.93 2.67 -13.37
N GLN A 167 15.65 2.87 -14.48
CA GLN A 167 16.48 1.83 -15.09
C GLN A 167 17.50 1.22 -14.12
N ARG A 168 18.05 2.02 -13.19
CA ARG A 168 19.07 1.58 -12.25
C ARG A 168 18.50 0.90 -11.00
N TYR A 169 17.28 1.28 -10.61
CA TYR A 169 16.71 0.93 -9.32
C TYR A 169 15.33 0.25 -9.41
N ALA A 170 14.85 -0.11 -10.60
CA ALA A 170 13.54 -0.76 -10.78
C ALA A 170 13.39 -2.01 -9.91
N GLN A 171 14.47 -2.79 -9.73
CA GLN A 171 14.52 -3.98 -8.87
C GLN A 171 14.29 -3.70 -7.38
N LYS A 172 14.35 -2.42 -6.95
CA LYS A 172 14.08 -2.01 -5.56
C LYS A 172 12.59 -1.89 -5.24
N PHE A 173 11.73 -1.93 -6.26
CA PHE A 173 10.29 -1.80 -6.13
C PHE A 173 9.65 -3.16 -6.38
N VAL A 174 9.39 -3.89 -5.29
CA VAL A 174 9.04 -5.31 -5.33
C VAL A 174 7.55 -5.49 -5.05
N TYR A 175 6.90 -6.32 -5.86
CA TYR A 175 5.54 -6.77 -5.58
C TYR A 175 5.56 -8.14 -4.89
N THR A 176 4.71 -8.30 -3.88
CA THR A 176 4.57 -9.53 -3.11
C THR A 176 3.10 -9.94 -3.01
N GLU A 177 2.86 -11.23 -2.79
CA GLU A 177 1.53 -11.75 -2.45
C GLU A 177 1.24 -11.73 -0.95
N PHE A 178 2.25 -11.41 -0.11
CA PHE A 178 2.13 -11.38 1.35
C PHE A 178 0.99 -10.49 1.83
N VAL A 179 0.90 -9.29 1.25
CA VAL A 179 -0.19 -8.35 1.42
C VAL A 179 -1.02 -8.31 0.13
N GLN A 180 -2.33 -8.15 0.23
CA GLN A 180 -3.20 -7.93 -0.94
C GLN A 180 -4.01 -6.65 -0.82
N HIS A 181 -4.11 -5.97 -1.98
CA HIS A 181 -5.05 -4.87 -2.22
C HIS A 181 -6.10 -5.27 -3.23
N ARG A 182 -7.37 -5.25 -2.82
CA ARG A 182 -8.52 -5.51 -3.69
C ARG A 182 -9.81 -5.07 -3.00
N PRO A 183 -10.94 -4.99 -3.74
CA PRO A 183 -12.26 -4.89 -3.13
C PRO A 183 -12.51 -6.03 -2.12
N PRO A 184 -13.39 -5.82 -1.14
CA PRO A 184 -13.67 -6.79 -0.10
C PRO A 184 -13.96 -8.18 -0.66
N LEU A 185 -13.27 -9.17 -0.09
CA LEU A 185 -13.56 -10.58 -0.34
C LEU A 185 -13.68 -11.33 0.98
N ILE A 186 -14.39 -12.45 0.90
CA ILE A 186 -14.54 -13.40 2.00
C ILE A 186 -13.15 -13.98 2.35
N ILE A 187 -12.76 -13.84 3.61
CA ILE A 187 -11.44 -14.28 4.10
C ILE A 187 -11.14 -15.75 3.77
N ASP A 188 -12.14 -16.63 3.87
CA ASP A 188 -11.96 -18.05 3.59
C ASP A 188 -11.68 -18.35 2.11
N ASP A 189 -12.21 -17.54 1.20
CA ASP A 189 -11.89 -17.65 -0.23
C ASP A 189 -10.45 -17.22 -0.49
N LEU A 190 -10.01 -16.14 0.16
CA LEU A 190 -8.64 -15.67 0.08
C LEU A 190 -7.66 -16.72 0.63
N ARG A 191 -8.00 -17.36 1.75
CA ARG A 191 -7.19 -18.44 2.34
C ARG A 191 -7.05 -19.66 1.42
N ARG A 192 -8.12 -20.02 0.70
CA ARG A 192 -8.11 -21.15 -0.25
C ARG A 192 -7.37 -20.82 -1.54
N THR A 193 -7.45 -19.56 -1.97
CA THR A 193 -6.96 -19.13 -3.27
C THR A 193 -5.50 -18.68 -3.22
N PHE A 194 -5.08 -17.98 -2.17
CA PHE A 194 -3.76 -17.36 -2.09
C PHE A 194 -2.99 -17.84 -0.86
N ASN A 195 -2.24 -18.93 -1.05
CA ASN A 195 -1.47 -19.57 0.03
C ASN A 195 -0.44 -18.64 0.67
N ASN A 196 0.11 -17.70 -0.10
CA ASN A 196 1.15 -16.78 0.33
C ASN A 196 0.62 -15.44 0.87
N THR A 197 -0.70 -15.27 0.97
CA THR A 197 -1.30 -14.03 1.49
C THR A 197 -1.61 -14.16 2.96
N PHE A 198 -1.02 -13.27 3.75
CA PHE A 198 -1.16 -13.23 5.20
C PHE A 198 -1.94 -12.01 5.67
N ILE A 199 -1.93 -10.93 4.88
CA ILE A 199 -2.53 -9.65 5.22
C ILE A 199 -3.40 -9.15 4.06
N VAL A 200 -4.58 -8.63 4.36
CA VAL A 200 -5.52 -8.15 3.34
C VAL A 200 -6.11 -6.81 3.75
N HIS A 201 -6.11 -5.86 2.82
CA HIS A 201 -6.81 -4.59 2.96
C HIS A 201 -8.30 -4.80 2.67
N GLN A 202 -9.19 -4.38 3.59
CA GLN A 202 -10.66 -4.44 3.46
C GLN A 202 -11.26 -5.86 3.35
N ALA A 203 -10.74 -6.87 4.05
CA ALA A 203 -11.35 -8.20 4.03
C ALA A 203 -12.60 -8.30 4.94
N THR A 204 -13.56 -9.14 4.54
CA THR A 204 -14.81 -9.37 5.27
C THR A 204 -14.99 -10.85 5.65
N ASN A 205 -15.69 -11.11 6.77
CA ASN A 205 -16.14 -12.45 7.15
C ASN A 205 -17.52 -12.79 6.59
N GLU A 206 -18.25 -11.78 6.13
CA GLU A 206 -19.60 -11.93 5.59
C GLU A 206 -19.55 -11.77 4.07
N PRO A 207 -20.32 -12.57 3.30
CA PRO A 207 -20.54 -12.25 1.90
C PRO A 207 -21.18 -10.88 1.84
N GLU A 208 -20.52 -9.90 1.22
CA GLU A 208 -21.23 -8.70 0.80
C GLU A 208 -22.24 -9.12 -0.28
N GLU A 209 -23.50 -8.66 -0.17
CA GLU A 209 -24.41 -8.75 -1.30
C GLU A 209 -23.72 -8.02 -2.47
N PRO A 210 -23.49 -8.67 -3.61
CA PRO A 210 -22.84 -8.00 -4.73
C PRO A 210 -23.68 -6.76 -5.06
N GLN A 211 -23.06 -5.58 -4.99
CA GLN A 211 -23.73 -4.37 -5.42
C GLN A 211 -24.15 -4.57 -6.88
N GLU A 212 -25.42 -4.26 -7.21
CA GLU A 212 -25.95 -4.42 -8.57
C GLU A 212 -25.00 -3.75 -9.59
N GLY A 213 -24.23 -4.55 -10.33
CA GLY A 213 -23.24 -4.07 -11.29
C GLY A 213 -21.80 -4.58 -11.10
N GLU A 214 -21.44 -5.16 -9.94
CA GLU A 214 -20.06 -5.57 -9.62
C GLU A 214 -19.70 -7.04 -9.92
N MET A 215 -20.60 -7.82 -10.55
CA MET A 215 -20.24 -9.15 -11.05
C MET A 215 -19.50 -9.05 -12.40
N ASP A 216 -18.27 -8.56 -12.37
CA ASP A 216 -17.34 -8.71 -13.50
C ASP A 216 -16.64 -10.09 -13.44
N GLU A 217 -16.40 -10.67 -14.62
CA GLU A 217 -16.00 -12.06 -14.97
C GLU A 217 -14.78 -12.68 -14.23
N ILE A 218 -14.19 -12.00 -13.24
CA ILE A 218 -12.97 -12.42 -12.54
C ILE A 218 -13.20 -13.58 -11.56
N TYR A 219 -14.45 -13.84 -11.14
CA TYR A 219 -14.74 -15.07 -10.37
C TYR A 219 -14.42 -16.36 -11.13
N LEU A 220 -14.22 -16.30 -12.45
CA LEU A 220 -13.94 -17.46 -13.31
C LEU A 220 -12.47 -17.60 -13.78
N ASP A 221 -11.61 -16.61 -13.55
CA ASP A 221 -10.34 -16.53 -14.31
C ASP A 221 -9.15 -17.31 -13.71
N ARG A 222 -9.41 -18.17 -12.71
CA ARG A 222 -8.46 -19.25 -12.33
C ARG A 222 -8.77 -20.60 -12.99
N ALA A 223 -9.86 -20.70 -13.74
CA ALA A 223 -10.20 -21.92 -14.45
C ALA A 223 -9.66 -21.95 -15.90
N ASN A 224 -9.46 -20.83 -16.60
CA ASN A 224 -9.16 -20.88 -18.05
C ASN A 224 -8.43 -19.64 -18.62
N ILE A 225 -7.25 -19.25 -18.11
CA ILE A 225 -6.36 -18.40 -18.91
C ILE A 225 -5.70 -19.26 -19.99
N ILE A 226 -6.44 -19.53 -21.07
CA ILE A 226 -5.85 -19.87 -22.37
C ILE A 226 -5.44 -18.54 -22.98
N LEU A 227 -4.16 -18.18 -22.84
CA LEU A 227 -3.56 -17.13 -23.66
C LEU A 227 -3.72 -17.56 -25.11
N LYS A 228 -4.63 -16.91 -25.85
CA LYS A 228 -4.69 -17.10 -27.30
C LYS A 228 -3.34 -16.64 -27.87
N PRO A 229 -2.62 -17.50 -28.60
CA PRO A 229 -1.39 -17.07 -29.27
C PRO A 229 -1.73 -15.98 -30.29
N ALA A 230 -0.80 -15.02 -30.40
CA ALA A 230 -0.82 -13.95 -31.38
C ALA A 230 -0.75 -14.48 -32.83
#